data_AF-A0A1X7SKA7-F1
#
_entry.id   AF-A0A1X7SKA7-F1
#
_cell.length_a   1.000
_cell.length_b   1.000
_cell.length_c   1.000
_cell.angle_alpha   90.00
_cell.angle_beta   90.00
_cell.angle_gamma   90.00
#
_symmetry.space_group_name_H-M   'P 1'
#
loop_
_entity.id
_entity.type
_entity.pdbx_description
1 polymer ?
#
loop_
_entity_poly.entity_id
_entity_poly.type
_entity_poly.pdbx_seq_one_letter_code
_entity_poly.pdbx_strand_id
1 'polypeptide(L)'
;FGILVQHHRIRASIHRIDPIGTASRRSRTIRRRVYNVEGPNSLWHIDGNRKLIKWQFVIHGGIDGYTRAVIYLKCSTNNLAATVMSSFYEAVCAYGVPDKVRSDLGGENIDVWRYM
;
A
#
# COMPACT_ATOMS: atom_id res chain seq x y z
N PHE A 1 18.03 5.61 -23.87
CA PHE A 1 18.39 4.25 -24.30
C PHE A 1 18.61 3.40 -23.07
N GLY A 2 17.98 2.24 -22.97
CA GLY A 2 18.11 1.33 -21.84
C GLY A 2 18.55 -0.05 -22.32
N ILE A 3 19.24 -0.80 -21.46
CA ILE A 3 19.62 -2.18 -21.76
C ILE A 3 18.42 -3.07 -21.39
N LEU A 4 17.82 -3.72 -22.39
CA LEU A 4 16.80 -4.73 -22.20
C LEU A 4 17.46 -6.10 -22.04
N VAL A 5 17.44 -6.65 -20.83
CA VAL A 5 17.99 -7.98 -20.54
C VAL A 5 16.86 -8.90 -20.10
N GLN A 6 16.86 -10.15 -20.61
CA GLN A 6 15.90 -11.15 -20.20
C GLN A 6 16.05 -11.47 -18.70
N HIS A 7 14.91 -11.57 -18.00
CA HIS A 7 14.86 -11.83 -16.56
C HIS A 7 15.64 -13.09 -16.13
N HIS A 8 15.62 -14.15 -16.97
CA HIS A 8 16.36 -15.37 -16.68
C HIS A 8 17.88 -15.16 -16.68
N ARG A 9 18.41 -14.28 -17.55
CA ARG A 9 19.85 -13.98 -17.63
C ARG A 9 20.31 -13.19 -16.40
N ILE A 10 19.50 -12.25 -15.93
CA ILE A 10 19.77 -11.53 -14.67
C ILE A 10 19.81 -12.52 -13.51
N ARG A 11 18.82 -13.42 -13.39
CA ARG A 11 18.80 -14.46 -12.34
C ARG A 11 20.00 -15.40 -12.41
N ALA A 12 20.36 -15.87 -13.60
CA ALA A 12 21.54 -16.71 -13.80
C ALA A 12 22.84 -15.99 -13.42
N SER A 13 22.94 -14.69 -13.73
CA SER A 13 24.09 -13.87 -13.33
C SER A 13 24.19 -13.72 -11.81
N ILE A 14 23.07 -13.41 -11.14
CA ILE A 14 23.01 -13.29 -9.68
C ILE A 14 23.39 -14.61 -9.00
N HIS A 15 22.90 -15.75 -9.52
CA HIS A 15 23.25 -17.07 -9.00
C HIS A 15 24.74 -17.41 -9.14
N ARG A 16 25.40 -16.96 -10.23
CA ARG A 16 26.83 -17.19 -10.45
C ARG A 16 27.71 -16.29 -9.58
N ILE A 17 27.34 -15.03 -9.42
CA ILE A 17 28.17 -14.01 -8.74
C ILE A 17 27.98 -14.09 -7.21
N ASP A 18 26.78 -14.42 -6.73
CA ASP A 18 26.45 -14.44 -5.30
C ASP A 18 25.61 -15.68 -4.92
N PRO A 19 26.17 -16.89 -5.02
CA PRO A 19 25.46 -18.12 -4.69
C PRO A 19 25.06 -18.17 -3.21
N ILE A 20 25.93 -17.67 -2.32
CA ILE A 20 25.71 -17.66 -0.86
C ILE A 20 24.62 -16.66 -0.48
N GLY A 21 24.68 -15.41 -0.94
CA GLY A 21 23.65 -14.40 -0.66
C GLY A 21 22.32 -14.74 -1.31
N THR A 22 22.32 -15.44 -2.45
CA THR A 22 21.09 -15.95 -3.07
C THR A 22 20.47 -17.08 -2.27
N ALA A 23 21.26 -18.04 -1.77
CA ALA A 23 20.80 -19.07 -0.86
C ALA A 23 20.29 -18.49 0.46
N SER A 24 21.02 -17.53 1.03
CA SER A 24 20.67 -16.84 2.28
C SER A 24 19.33 -16.08 2.16
N ARG A 25 19.13 -15.33 1.06
CA ARG A 25 17.84 -14.67 0.76
C ARG A 25 16.69 -15.66 0.59
N ARG A 26 16.94 -16.82 -0.03
CA ARG A 26 15.95 -17.92 -0.14
C ARG A 26 15.62 -18.54 1.23
N SER A 27 16.61 -18.65 2.12
CA SER A 27 16.44 -19.20 3.46
C SER A 27 15.76 -18.23 4.43
N ARG A 28 15.74 -16.93 4.10
CA ARG A 28 15.07 -15.90 4.88
C ARG A 28 13.56 -16.00 4.68
N THR A 29 12.94 -16.94 5.38
CA THR A 29 11.50 -16.87 5.68
C THR A 29 11.23 -15.47 6.21
N ILE A 30 10.34 -14.72 5.55
CA ILE A 30 9.92 -13.41 6.04
C ILE A 30 9.30 -13.65 7.41
N ARG A 31 10.05 -13.38 8.48
CA ARG A 31 9.51 -13.28 9.84
C ARG A 31 8.59 -12.06 9.85
N ARG A 32 7.33 -12.28 9.48
CA ARG A 32 6.29 -11.27 9.60
C ARG A 32 6.21 -10.91 11.08
N ARG A 33 6.43 -9.64 11.41
CA ARG A 33 6.19 -9.15 12.77
C ARG A 33 4.74 -9.46 13.10
N VAL A 34 4.48 -9.94 14.32
CA VAL A 34 3.12 -10.07 14.82
C VAL A 34 2.54 -8.66 14.82
N TYR A 35 1.51 -8.47 14.02
CA TYR A 35 0.82 -7.19 13.90
C TYR A 35 -0.45 -7.29 14.72
N ASN A 36 -0.52 -6.54 15.81
CA ASN A 36 -1.66 -6.52 16.70
C ASN A 36 -2.26 -5.11 16.79
N VAL A 37 -3.58 -5.02 16.71
CA VAL A 37 -4.38 -3.82 16.93
C VAL A 37 -5.60 -4.23 17.77
N GLU A 38 -6.22 -3.26 18.45
CA GLU A 38 -7.19 -3.52 19.52
C GLU A 38 -8.44 -4.29 19.07
N GLY A 39 -8.89 -4.07 17.83
CA GLY A 39 -10.06 -4.74 17.28
C GLY A 39 -10.42 -4.21 15.88
N PRO A 40 -11.49 -4.73 15.27
CA PRO A 40 -12.07 -4.16 14.06
C PRO A 40 -12.33 -2.67 14.23
N ASN A 41 -12.10 -1.88 13.18
CA ASN A 41 -12.33 -0.43 13.17
C ASN A 41 -11.43 0.39 14.11
N SER A 42 -10.45 -0.22 14.79
CA SER A 42 -9.53 0.53 15.67
C SER A 42 -8.42 1.26 14.91
N LEU A 43 -8.00 0.75 13.75
CA LEU A 43 -6.97 1.39 12.95
C LEU A 43 -7.17 1.08 11.47
N TRP A 44 -7.43 2.11 10.66
CA TRP A 44 -7.43 1.98 9.21
C TRP A 44 -6.06 2.39 8.64
N HIS A 45 -5.56 1.63 7.67
CA HIS A 45 -4.39 2.00 6.87
C HIS A 45 -4.85 2.48 5.52
N ILE A 46 -4.38 3.65 5.09
CA ILE A 46 -4.68 4.20 3.78
C ILE A 46 -3.38 4.36 2.98
N ASP A 47 -3.44 4.06 1.69
CA ASP A 47 -2.30 4.15 0.78
C ASP A 47 -2.75 4.45 -0.67
N GLY A 48 -1.84 5.07 -1.42
CA GLY A 48 -2.01 5.42 -2.83
C GLY A 48 -1.02 4.67 -3.73
N ASN A 49 -1.52 3.83 -4.63
CA ASN A 49 -0.70 3.13 -5.61
C ASN A 49 -0.62 3.93 -6.93
N ARG A 50 0.60 4.37 -7.24
CA ARG A 50 0.94 5.24 -8.38
C ARG A 50 1.66 4.52 -9.53
N LYS A 51 1.68 3.18 -9.56
CA LYS A 51 2.39 2.42 -10.62
C LYS A 51 1.82 2.66 -12.03
N LEU A 52 0.55 3.06 -12.12
CA LEU A 52 -0.14 3.32 -13.39
C LEU A 52 -0.24 4.81 -13.73
N ILE A 53 0.52 5.68 -13.06
CA ILE A 53 0.43 7.14 -13.25
C ILE A 53 0.75 7.61 -14.67
N LYS A 54 1.49 6.81 -15.46
CA LYS A 54 1.73 7.09 -16.90
C LYS A 54 0.44 7.13 -17.72
N TRP A 55 -0.60 6.43 -17.28
CA TRP A 55 -1.94 6.45 -17.86
C TRP A 55 -2.91 7.29 -17.02
N GLN A 56 -2.37 8.16 -16.16
CA GLN A 56 -3.10 9.00 -15.20
C GLN A 56 -3.89 8.23 -14.12
N PHE A 57 -3.80 6.90 -14.05
CA PHE A 57 -4.49 6.13 -13.03
C PHE A 57 -3.73 6.13 -11.70
N VAL A 58 -4.44 6.50 -10.64
CA VAL A 58 -4.02 6.40 -9.24
C VAL A 58 -5.05 5.55 -8.50
N ILE A 59 -4.59 4.54 -7.78
CA ILE A 59 -5.47 3.66 -7.00
C ILE A 59 -5.34 4.05 -5.53
N HIS A 60 -6.45 4.47 -4.93
CA HIS A 60 -6.57 4.80 -3.51
C HIS A 60 -7.17 3.62 -2.78
N GLY A 61 -6.48 3.12 -1.76
CA GLY A 61 -6.92 1.98 -0.98
C GLY A 61 -6.95 2.29 0.51
N GLY A 62 -7.92 1.71 1.18
CA GLY A 62 -7.99 1.64 2.63
C GLY A 62 -8.20 0.19 3.08
N ILE A 63 -7.55 -0.20 4.18
CA ILE A 63 -7.79 -1.49 4.83
C ILE A 63 -7.97 -1.33 6.33
N ASP A 64 -8.83 -2.16 6.91
CA ASP A 64 -8.90 -2.30 8.37
C ASP A 64 -7.69 -3.11 8.89
N GLY A 65 -7.04 -2.57 9.91
CA GLY A 65 -5.80 -3.11 10.47
C GLY A 65 -5.98 -4.45 11.17
N TYR A 66 -7.16 -4.73 11.72
CA TYR A 66 -7.46 -5.95 12.47
C TYR A 66 -7.94 -7.06 11.53
N THR A 67 -9.07 -6.82 10.86
CA THR A 67 -9.77 -7.78 10.01
C THR A 67 -9.08 -8.00 8.67
N ARG A 68 -8.24 -7.05 8.23
CA ARG A 68 -7.67 -6.99 6.87
C ARG A 68 -8.71 -6.79 5.78
N ALA A 69 -9.94 -6.40 6.14
CA ALA A 69 -10.97 -6.07 5.17
C ALA A 69 -10.55 -4.85 4.34
N VAL A 70 -10.82 -4.90 3.03
CA VAL A 70 -10.67 -3.75 2.14
C VAL A 70 -11.89 -2.87 2.32
N ILE A 71 -11.72 -1.73 2.99
CA ILE A 71 -12.81 -0.79 3.30
C ILE A 71 -13.15 0.11 2.10
N TYR A 72 -12.17 0.42 1.26
CA TYR A 72 -12.37 1.00 -0.06
C TYR A 72 -11.17 0.69 -0.96
N LEU A 73 -11.44 0.59 -2.27
CA LEU A 73 -10.43 0.51 -3.30
C LEU A 73 -10.97 1.22 -4.54
N LYS A 74 -10.46 2.42 -4.83
CA LYS A 74 -10.96 3.27 -5.90
C LYS A 74 -9.86 3.71 -6.84
N CYS A 75 -10.17 3.74 -8.12
CA CYS A 75 -9.27 4.29 -9.14
C CYS A 75 -9.74 5.70 -9.51
N SER A 76 -8.82 6.65 -9.57
CA SER A 76 -9.07 8.01 -10.03
C SER A 76 -8.02 8.42 -11.06
N THR A 77 -8.26 9.56 -11.71
CA THR A 77 -7.34 10.18 -12.67
C THR A 77 -6.43 11.24 -12.03
N ASN A 78 -6.48 11.40 -10.70
CA ASN A 78 -5.76 12.42 -9.95
C ASN A 78 -5.38 11.92 -8.54
N ASN A 79 -4.48 12.63 -7.86
CA ASN A 79 -4.03 12.33 -6.50
C ASN A 79 -4.37 13.48 -5.52
N LEU A 80 -5.54 14.09 -5.68
CA LEU A 80 -5.95 15.24 -4.86
C LEU A 80 -6.46 14.78 -3.49
N ALA A 81 -6.25 15.60 -2.47
CA ALA A 81 -6.69 15.32 -1.11
C ALA A 81 -8.22 15.15 -1.00
N ALA A 82 -8.99 15.97 -1.72
CA ALA A 82 -10.44 15.84 -1.81
C ALA A 82 -10.89 14.48 -2.38
N THR A 83 -10.13 13.88 -3.30
CA THR A 83 -10.46 12.56 -3.89
C THR A 83 -10.20 11.43 -2.90
N VAL A 84 -9.08 11.49 -2.16
CA VAL A 84 -8.80 10.55 -1.07
C VAL A 84 -9.87 10.69 0.01
N MET A 85 -10.19 11.91 0.42
CA MET A 85 -11.19 12.19 1.44
C MET A 85 -12.60 11.71 1.05
N SER A 86 -13.03 11.90 -0.21
CA SER A 86 -14.32 11.37 -0.67
C SER A 86 -14.37 9.84 -0.59
N SER A 87 -13.27 9.16 -0.96
CA SER A 87 -13.19 7.69 -0.86
C SER A 87 -13.24 7.23 0.61
N PHE A 88 -12.52 7.93 1.48
CA PHE A 88 -12.50 7.69 2.91
C PHE A 88 -13.88 7.92 3.55
N TYR A 89 -14.55 9.02 3.22
CA TYR A 89 -15.84 9.38 3.78
C TYR A 89 -16.94 8.37 3.41
N GLU A 90 -16.94 7.87 2.18
CA GLU A 90 -17.88 6.81 1.79
C GLU A 90 -17.66 5.52 2.60
N ALA A 91 -16.40 5.16 2.89
CA ALA A 91 -16.10 4.03 3.76
C ALA A 91 -16.54 4.30 5.21
N VAL A 92 -16.37 5.52 5.72
CA VAL A 92 -16.89 5.94 7.03
C VAL A 92 -18.42 5.80 7.10
N CYS A 93 -19.14 6.22 6.05
CA CYS A 93 -20.59 6.05 6.00
C CYS A 93 -21.02 4.57 6.02
N ALA A 94 -20.20 3.66 5.47
CA ALA A 94 -20.51 2.24 5.40
C ALA A 94 -20.10 1.46 6.67
N TYR A 95 -18.97 1.80 7.29
CA TYR A 95 -18.34 1.00 8.34
C TYR A 95 -18.17 1.73 9.68
N GLY A 96 -18.53 3.02 9.74
CA GLY A 96 -18.28 3.88 10.90
C GLY A 96 -16.92 4.58 10.83
N VAL A 97 -16.71 5.55 11.71
CA VAL A 97 -15.42 6.26 11.86
C VAL A 97 -14.43 5.34 12.58
N PRO A 98 -13.20 5.13 12.08
CA PRO A 98 -12.21 4.36 12.83
C PRO A 98 -11.65 5.14 14.01
N ASP A 99 -11.06 4.48 15.01
CA ASP A 99 -10.42 5.23 16.12
C ASP A 99 -9.19 6.01 15.65
N LYS A 100 -8.43 5.41 14.72
CA LYS A 100 -7.17 5.95 14.19
C LYS A 100 -7.04 5.67 12.71
N VAL A 101 -6.32 6.55 12.03
CA VAL A 101 -5.87 6.34 10.65
C VAL A 101 -4.34 6.37 10.60
N ARG A 102 -3.76 5.51 9.76
CA ARG A 102 -2.33 5.54 9.42
C ARG A 102 -2.16 5.69 7.92
N SER A 103 -1.35 6.66 7.53
CA SER A 103 -0.91 6.91 6.17
C SER A 103 0.57 7.25 6.14
N ASP A 104 1.16 7.32 4.95
CA ASP A 104 2.40 8.06 4.77
C ASP A 104 2.15 9.57 4.93
N LEU A 105 3.22 10.38 4.92
CA LEU A 105 3.13 11.85 5.01
C LEU A 105 2.81 12.51 3.65
N GLY A 106 2.08 11.81 2.77
CA GLY A 106 1.65 12.34 1.48
C GLY A 106 0.61 13.46 1.64
N GLY A 107 0.77 14.55 0.87
CA GLY A 107 -0.15 15.69 0.90
C GLY A 107 -1.58 15.33 0.46
N GLU A 108 -1.75 14.22 -0.27
CA GLU A 108 -3.04 13.64 -0.61
C GLU A 108 -3.86 13.19 0.61
N ASN A 109 -3.24 13.00 1.77
CA ASN A 109 -3.94 12.52 2.96
C ASN A 109 -4.37 13.67 3.90
N ILE A 110 -4.04 14.93 3.57
CA ILE A 110 -4.21 16.07 4.49
C ILE A 110 -5.67 16.31 4.91
N ASP A 111 -6.62 16.09 4.01
CA ASP A 111 -8.04 16.29 4.31
C ASP A 111 -8.59 15.16 5.21
N VAL A 112 -8.04 13.94 5.10
CA VAL A 112 -8.35 12.85 6.04
C VAL A 112 -7.79 13.17 7.42
N TRP A 113 -6.56 13.71 7.53
CA TRP A 113 -5.98 14.11 8.81
C TRP A 113 -6.68 15.28 9.47
N ARG A 114 -7.34 16.14 8.70
CA ARG A 114 -8.16 17.23 9.26
C ARG A 114 -9.50 16.74 9.77
N TYR A 115 -10.01 15.65 9.20
CA TYR A 115 -11.27 15.02 9.61
C TYR A 115 -11.11 14.16 10.86
N MET A 116 -9.97 13.44 10.96
CA MET A 116 -9.63 12.52 12.05
C MET A 116 -8.97 13.23 13.24
#